data_AF-A0A1B6KZJ0-F1
#
_entry.id   AF-A0A1B6KZJ0-F1
#
_cell.length_a   1.000
_cell.length_b   1.000
_cell.length_c   1.000
_cell.angle_alpha   90.00
_cell.angle_beta   90.00
_cell.angle_gamma   90.00
#
_symmetry.space_group_name_H-M   'P 1'
#
loop_
_entity.id
_entity.type
_entity.pdbx_description
1 polymer ?
#
loop_
_entity_poly.entity_id
_entity_poly.type
_entity_poly.pdbx_seq_one_letter_code
_entity_poly.pdbx_strand_id
1 'polypeptide(L)'
;HAIFRLSPRNFLGTVKGFDAVAVSNVPLGGGLSSSASLEVSTYAFLEGLFGKTDSLKEKALICQKAEHEFANTPCGIMDQFISVMGEANNALLIDCMELTSELIPMHIDDCVILITNTNMKHNLGTSEYAVRRKQCEEAAKILGVRSLRFATTEQLIAQKERLPEVIFRRARHVISEIGRT
;
A
#
# COMPACT_ATOMS: atom_id res chain seq x y z
N HIS A 1 -10.61 -21.44 -11.89
CA HIS A 1 -10.08 -22.20 -10.74
C HIS A 1 -8.67 -21.72 -10.45
N ALA A 2 -8.48 -20.95 -9.38
CA ALA A 2 -7.16 -20.64 -8.85
C ALA A 2 -6.94 -21.51 -7.61
N ILE A 3 -5.88 -22.31 -7.59
CA ILE A 3 -5.49 -23.09 -6.41
C ILE A 3 -4.54 -22.21 -5.61
N PHE A 4 -5.02 -21.67 -4.49
CA PHE A 4 -4.21 -20.86 -3.58
C PHE A 4 -3.41 -21.79 -2.66
N ARG A 5 -2.08 -21.71 -2.71
CA ARG A 5 -1.22 -22.41 -1.76
C ARG A 5 -0.81 -21.44 -0.68
N LEU A 6 -1.46 -21.54 0.47
CA LEU A 6 -1.12 -20.73 1.63
C LEU A 6 0.13 -21.29 2.29
N SER A 7 1.13 -20.45 2.48
CA SER A 7 2.25 -20.78 3.35
C SER A 7 1.81 -20.61 4.81
N PRO A 8 2.03 -21.61 5.68
CA PRO A 8 1.75 -21.50 7.12
C PRO A 8 2.49 -20.35 7.82
N ARG A 9 3.44 -19.70 7.13
CA ARG A 9 4.29 -18.65 7.72
C ARG A 9 3.59 -17.32 7.97
N ASN A 10 2.43 -17.08 7.36
CA ASN A 10 1.78 -15.76 7.39
C ASN A 10 0.41 -15.76 8.10
N PHE A 11 -0.24 -16.92 8.30
CA PHE A 11 -1.43 -17.07 9.12
C PHE A 11 -1.12 -17.96 10.32
N LEU A 12 -1.12 -17.43 11.55
CA LEU A 12 -0.67 -18.14 12.76
C LEU A 12 -1.68 -19.20 13.27
N GLY A 13 -2.57 -19.73 12.42
CA GLY A 13 -3.56 -20.75 12.75
C GLY A 13 -3.31 -22.07 12.01
N THR A 14 -3.89 -23.17 12.50
CA THR A 14 -3.86 -24.45 11.77
C THR A 14 -4.80 -24.37 10.56
N VAL A 15 -4.22 -24.32 9.36
CA VAL A 15 -4.97 -24.28 8.10
C VAL A 15 -5.14 -25.70 7.55
N LYS A 16 -6.34 -26.01 7.07
CA LYS A 16 -6.65 -27.22 6.27
C LYS A 16 -6.87 -26.84 4.81
N GLY A 17 -6.84 -27.83 3.92
CA GLY A 17 -7.22 -27.62 2.52
C GLY A 17 -8.69 -27.19 2.40
N PHE A 18 -9.00 -26.39 1.39
CA PHE A 18 -10.34 -25.91 1.08
C PHE A 18 -10.48 -25.71 -0.43
N ASP A 19 -11.73 -25.66 -0.90
CA ASP A 19 -12.09 -25.24 -2.24
C ASP A 19 -12.76 -23.87 -2.18
N ALA A 20 -12.35 -22.96 -3.07
CA ALA A 20 -12.89 -21.61 -3.14
C ALA A 20 -13.00 -21.12 -4.59
N VAL A 21 -14.00 -20.27 -4.84
CA VAL A 21 -14.16 -19.53 -6.09
C VAL A 21 -13.95 -18.05 -5.81
N ALA A 22 -12.97 -17.44 -6.48
CA ALA A 22 -12.72 -16.01 -6.40
C ALA A 22 -13.36 -15.30 -7.59
N VAL A 23 -14.15 -14.26 -7.31
CA VAL A 23 -14.75 -13.36 -8.29
C VAL A 23 -14.42 -11.93 -7.87
N SER A 24 -14.10 -11.06 -8.82
CA SER A 24 -13.80 -9.67 -8.56
C SER A 24 -14.34 -8.79 -9.66
N ASN A 25 -14.85 -7.62 -9.28
CA ASN A 25 -15.20 -6.53 -10.19
C ASN A 25 -14.11 -5.45 -10.24
N VAL A 26 -13.01 -5.61 -9.49
CA VAL A 26 -11.86 -4.70 -9.54
C VAL A 26 -11.08 -4.96 -10.84
N PRO A 27 -10.91 -3.97 -11.73
CA PRO A 27 -10.18 -4.15 -12.97
C PRO A 27 -8.73 -4.61 -12.71
N LEU A 28 -8.37 -5.79 -13.23
CA LEU A 28 -7.04 -6.35 -13.05
C LEU A 28 -5.97 -5.43 -13.65
N GLY A 29 -5.01 -5.02 -12.82
CA GLY A 29 -3.93 -4.14 -13.23
C GLY A 29 -4.37 -2.70 -13.54
N GLY A 30 -5.58 -2.30 -13.18
CA GLY A 30 -6.11 -0.95 -13.40
C GLY A 30 -5.62 0.12 -12.42
N GLY A 31 -4.68 -0.21 -11.54
CA GLY A 31 -4.21 0.71 -10.49
C GLY A 31 -5.19 0.91 -9.33
N LEU A 32 -6.18 0.03 -9.18
CA LEU A 32 -7.21 0.05 -8.13
C LEU A 32 -7.03 -1.11 -7.13
N SER A 33 -5.79 -1.52 -6.90
CA SER A 33 -5.41 -2.46 -5.83
C SER A 33 -6.12 -3.83 -5.87
N SER A 34 -6.24 -4.42 -7.07
CA SER A 34 -6.87 -5.74 -7.25
C SER A 34 -6.14 -6.88 -6.54
N SER A 35 -4.81 -6.77 -6.32
CA SER A 35 -4.06 -7.75 -5.54
C SER A 35 -4.39 -7.65 -4.05
N ALA A 36 -4.35 -6.44 -3.49
CA ALA A 36 -4.71 -6.20 -2.10
C ALA A 36 -6.15 -6.62 -1.75
N SER A 37 -7.12 -6.41 -2.66
CA SER A 37 -8.49 -6.90 -2.43
C SER A 37 -8.58 -8.43 -2.41
N LEU A 38 -7.80 -9.12 -3.24
CA LEU A 38 -7.71 -10.58 -3.21
C LEU A 38 -6.99 -11.11 -1.96
N GLU A 39 -5.91 -10.46 -1.54
CA GLU A 39 -5.18 -10.82 -0.32
C GLU A 39 -6.07 -10.70 0.92
N VAL A 40 -6.76 -9.56 1.06
CA VAL A 40 -7.59 -9.25 2.22
C VAL A 40 -8.85 -10.11 2.24
N SER A 41 -9.50 -10.34 1.09
CA SER A 41 -10.65 -11.26 1.01
C SER A 41 -10.24 -12.71 1.30
N THR A 42 -9.06 -13.14 0.85
CA THR A 42 -8.51 -14.45 1.21
C THR A 42 -8.25 -14.53 2.70
N TYR A 43 -7.65 -13.50 3.31
CA TYR A 43 -7.42 -13.46 4.75
C TYR A 43 -8.75 -13.58 5.52
N ALA A 44 -9.75 -12.77 5.16
CA ALA A 44 -11.07 -12.78 5.81
C ALA A 44 -11.77 -14.15 5.67
N PHE A 45 -11.63 -14.80 4.51
CA PHE A 45 -12.12 -16.16 4.30
C PHE A 45 -11.46 -17.17 5.24
N LEU A 46 -10.13 -17.10 5.42
CA LEU A 46 -9.40 -17.98 6.34
C LEU A 46 -9.74 -17.73 7.80
N GLU A 47 -9.90 -16.47 8.19
CA GLU A 47 -10.41 -16.09 9.51
C GLU A 47 -11.80 -16.71 9.76
N GLY A 48 -12.71 -16.62 8.78
CA GLY A 48 -14.04 -17.23 8.87
C GLY A 48 -14.02 -18.77 8.95
N LEU A 49 -13.10 -19.43 8.26
CA LEU A 49 -13.00 -20.90 8.28
C LEU A 49 -12.29 -21.46 9.52
N PHE A 50 -11.26 -20.77 10.01
CA PHE A 50 -10.34 -21.31 11.03
C PHE A 50 -10.36 -20.55 12.36
N GLY A 51 -11.21 -19.52 12.49
CA GLY A 51 -11.55 -18.89 13.76
C GLY A 51 -10.41 -18.09 14.42
N LYS A 52 -9.45 -17.59 13.64
CA LYS A 52 -8.38 -16.73 14.14
C LYS A 52 -8.72 -15.27 13.91
N THR A 53 -8.75 -14.47 14.98
CA THR A 53 -8.99 -13.02 14.90
C THR A 53 -7.73 -12.24 15.24
N ASP A 54 -7.08 -11.72 14.19
CA ASP A 54 -6.02 -10.71 14.36
C ASP A 54 -6.63 -9.29 14.36
N SER A 55 -5.89 -8.30 14.87
CA SER A 55 -6.29 -6.89 14.73
C SER A 55 -6.28 -6.46 13.26
N LEU A 56 -7.09 -5.46 12.89
CA LEU A 56 -7.15 -4.94 11.51
C LEU A 56 -5.75 -4.56 10.95
N LYS A 57 -4.89 -3.98 11.79
CA LYS A 57 -3.52 -3.62 11.45
C LYS A 57 -2.67 -4.87 11.12
N GLU A 58 -2.78 -5.92 11.93
CA GLU A 58 -2.06 -7.18 11.69
C GLU A 58 -2.53 -7.86 10.40
N LYS A 59 -3.83 -7.86 10.11
CA LYS A 59 -4.37 -8.38 8.84
C LYS A 59 -3.71 -7.70 7.65
N ALA A 60 -3.67 -6.37 7.65
CA ALA A 60 -3.09 -5.61 6.56
C ALA A 60 -1.57 -5.86 6.40
N LEU A 61 -0.83 -5.97 7.50
CA LEU A 61 0.60 -6.31 7.48
C LEU A 61 0.86 -7.73 6.94
N ILE A 62 -0.01 -8.68 7.28
CA ILE A 62 0.08 -10.07 6.77
C ILE A 62 -0.17 -10.09 5.25
N CYS A 63 -1.19 -9.38 4.77
CA CYS A 63 -1.47 -9.24 3.35
C CYS A 63 -0.32 -8.57 2.60
N GLN A 64 0.23 -7.46 3.14
CA GLN A 64 1.39 -6.78 2.55
C GLN A 64 2.60 -7.72 2.46
N LYS A 65 2.84 -8.51 3.51
CA LYS A 65 3.92 -9.50 3.51
C LYS A 65 3.70 -10.56 2.43
N ALA A 66 2.46 -10.97 2.16
CA ALA A 66 2.16 -11.87 1.06
C ALA A 66 2.51 -11.25 -0.31
N GLU A 67 2.19 -9.98 -0.54
CA GLU A 67 2.56 -9.25 -1.76
C GLU A 67 4.09 -9.18 -1.94
N HIS A 68 4.81 -8.93 -0.84
CA HIS A 68 6.28 -8.87 -0.85
C HIS A 68 6.92 -10.23 -1.14
N GLU A 69 6.46 -11.30 -0.48
CA GLU A 69 7.10 -12.61 -0.53
C GLU A 69 6.65 -13.49 -1.72
N PHE A 70 5.40 -13.35 -2.18
CA PHE A 70 4.83 -14.21 -3.22
C PHE A 70 4.70 -13.48 -4.55
N ALA A 71 4.31 -12.20 -4.54
CA ALA A 71 4.24 -11.40 -5.76
C ALA A 71 5.53 -10.60 -6.04
N ASN A 72 6.51 -10.63 -5.13
CA ASN A 72 7.79 -9.92 -5.24
C ASN A 72 7.65 -8.41 -5.49
N THR A 73 6.56 -7.81 -4.99
CA THR A 73 6.27 -6.39 -5.19
C THR A 73 6.51 -5.64 -3.89
N PRO A 74 7.51 -4.75 -3.79
CA PRO A 74 7.90 -4.11 -2.52
C PRO A 74 6.98 -2.93 -2.14
N CYS A 75 5.67 -3.13 -2.21
CA CYS A 75 4.65 -2.10 -2.03
C CYS A 75 4.65 -1.45 -0.64
N GLY A 76 4.01 -0.29 -0.53
CA GLY A 76 3.65 0.33 0.75
C GLY A 76 2.52 -0.43 1.45
N ILE A 77 1.94 0.16 2.50
CA ILE A 77 0.90 -0.48 3.33
C ILE A 77 -0.53 -0.02 2.99
N MET A 78 -0.64 1.06 2.21
CA MET A 78 -1.89 1.79 1.96
C MET A 78 -3.01 0.91 1.41
N ASP A 79 -2.73 0.14 0.36
CA ASP A 79 -3.69 -0.71 -0.35
C ASP A 79 -4.32 -1.76 0.57
N GLN A 80 -3.50 -2.43 1.38
CA GLN A 80 -3.99 -3.40 2.35
C GLN A 80 -4.72 -2.72 3.52
N PHE A 81 -4.28 -1.55 3.97
CA PHE A 81 -4.97 -0.79 5.03
C PHE A 81 -6.39 -0.39 4.62
N ILE A 82 -6.55 0.28 3.48
CA ILE A 82 -7.88 0.72 3.03
C ILE A 82 -8.81 -0.45 2.72
N SER A 83 -8.27 -1.55 2.18
CA SER A 83 -9.04 -2.77 1.91
C SER A 83 -9.55 -3.45 3.18
N VAL A 84 -8.79 -3.37 4.29
CA VAL A 84 -9.18 -3.94 5.59
C VAL A 84 -10.07 -3.00 6.41
N MET A 85 -9.78 -1.70 6.41
CA MET A 85 -10.33 -0.73 7.37
C MET A 85 -11.33 0.26 6.76
N GLY A 86 -11.54 0.22 5.44
CA GLY A 86 -12.44 1.14 4.76
C GLY A 86 -13.88 0.99 5.26
N GLU A 87 -14.54 2.12 5.52
CA GLU A 87 -15.96 2.18 5.85
C GLU A 87 -16.73 2.96 4.79
N ALA A 88 -18.01 2.63 4.62
CA ALA A 88 -18.88 3.33 3.68
C ALA A 88 -18.91 4.83 4.00
N ASN A 89 -18.87 5.66 2.95
CA ASN A 89 -18.91 7.12 3.03
C ASN A 89 -17.77 7.76 3.84
N ASN A 90 -16.61 7.10 3.94
CA ASN A 90 -15.43 7.64 4.60
C ASN A 90 -14.18 7.49 3.71
N ALA A 91 -13.31 8.49 3.77
CA ALA A 91 -11.91 8.36 3.39
C ALA A 91 -11.15 7.82 4.61
N LEU A 92 -9.96 7.25 4.37
CA LEU A 92 -9.08 6.79 5.43
C LEU A 92 -7.79 7.60 5.38
N LEU A 93 -7.56 8.45 6.36
CA LEU A 93 -6.27 9.09 6.57
C LEU A 93 -5.37 8.08 7.28
N ILE A 94 -4.21 7.77 6.68
CA ILE A 94 -3.28 6.76 7.21
C ILE A 94 -1.94 7.42 7.53
N ASP A 95 -1.53 7.37 8.79
CA ASP A 95 -0.13 7.62 9.14
C ASP A 95 0.67 6.33 8.89
N CYS A 96 1.34 6.26 7.75
CA CYS A 96 2.13 5.09 7.36
C CYS A 96 3.36 4.83 8.25
N MET A 97 3.75 5.76 9.12
CA MET A 97 4.88 5.60 10.02
C MET A 97 4.46 5.01 11.36
N GLU A 98 3.42 5.58 11.98
CA GLU A 98 2.86 5.06 13.23
C GLU A 98 1.91 3.87 12.99
N LEU A 99 1.52 3.68 11.73
CA LEU A 99 0.54 2.67 11.29
C LEU A 99 -0.77 2.84 12.05
N THR A 100 -1.23 4.09 12.13
CA THR A 100 -2.53 4.51 12.66
C THR A 100 -3.42 5.00 11.52
N SER A 101 -4.73 4.97 11.72
CA SER A 101 -5.69 5.44 10.74
C SER A 101 -6.85 6.19 11.39
N GLU A 102 -7.41 7.13 10.63
CA GLU A 102 -8.57 7.93 11.01
C GLU A 102 -9.57 7.91 9.86
N LEU A 103 -10.84 7.63 10.17
CA LEU A 103 -11.94 7.73 9.22
C LEU A 103 -12.35 9.19 9.10
N ILE A 104 -12.31 9.70 7.88
CA ILE A 104 -12.72 11.05 7.55
C ILE A 104 -14.04 10.98 6.77
N PRO A 105 -15.17 11.40 7.36
CA PRO A 105 -16.47 11.39 6.69
C PRO A 105 -16.42 12.13 5.35
N MET A 106 -16.89 11.47 4.30
CA MET A 106 -16.97 12.02 2.95
C MET A 106 -18.41 12.47 2.67
N HIS A 107 -18.69 13.73 2.99
CA HIS A 107 -19.94 14.40 2.60
C HIS A 107 -19.76 14.99 1.21
N ILE A 108 -20.12 14.22 0.19
CA ILE A 108 -20.01 14.59 -1.22
C ILE A 108 -21.43 14.66 -1.79
N ASP A 109 -22.13 15.76 -1.51
CA ASP A 109 -23.53 15.91 -1.91
C ASP A 109 -23.68 16.50 -3.33
N ASP A 110 -22.79 17.42 -3.71
CA ASP A 110 -22.85 18.16 -4.99
C ASP A 110 -21.73 17.80 -5.98
N CYS A 111 -20.96 16.74 -5.70
CA CYS A 111 -19.90 16.29 -6.58
C CYS A 111 -19.78 14.77 -6.63
N VAL A 112 -18.90 14.26 -7.49
CA VAL A 112 -18.64 12.83 -7.63
C VAL A 112 -17.14 12.58 -7.78
N ILE A 113 -16.69 11.42 -7.32
CA ILE A 113 -15.34 10.94 -7.60
C ILE A 113 -15.40 10.14 -8.91
N LEU A 114 -14.94 10.75 -10.00
CA LEU A 114 -14.82 10.09 -11.30
C LEU A 114 -13.45 9.43 -11.42
N ILE A 115 -13.43 8.10 -11.52
CA ILE A 115 -12.21 7.32 -11.79
C ILE A 115 -12.09 7.09 -13.29
N THR A 116 -11.05 7.65 -13.91
CA THR A 116 -10.78 7.50 -15.36
C THR A 116 -9.58 6.59 -15.59
N ASN A 117 -9.83 5.37 -16.09
CA ASN A 117 -8.78 4.43 -16.44
C ASN A 117 -8.23 4.74 -17.85
N THR A 118 -6.91 4.95 -17.95
CA THR A 118 -6.23 5.21 -19.24
C THR A 118 -6.22 4.01 -20.19
N ASN A 119 -6.57 2.82 -19.71
CA ASN A 119 -6.50 1.54 -20.41
C ASN A 119 -5.09 1.15 -20.92
N MET A 120 -4.06 1.88 -20.49
CA MET A 120 -2.68 1.58 -20.82
C MET A 120 -2.13 0.51 -19.87
N LYS A 121 -1.78 -0.65 -20.44
CA LYS A 121 -1.08 -1.72 -19.71
C LYS A 121 0.40 -1.40 -19.66
N HIS A 122 0.81 -0.66 -18.64
CA HIS A 122 2.23 -0.43 -18.41
C HIS A 122 2.91 -1.70 -17.88
N ASN A 123 3.93 -2.21 -18.59
CA ASN A 123 4.86 -3.26 -18.13
C ASN A 123 5.78 -2.82 -16.96
N LEU A 124 5.40 -1.77 -16.21
CA LEU A 124 6.30 -1.00 -15.35
C LEU A 124 6.15 -1.28 -13.84
N GLY A 125 5.37 -2.29 -13.44
CA GLY A 125 4.93 -2.43 -12.04
C GLY A 125 6.04 -2.62 -11.01
N THR A 126 7.13 -3.32 -11.34
CA THR A 126 8.12 -3.72 -10.31
C THR A 126 9.44 -2.95 -10.40
N SER A 127 9.96 -2.65 -11.60
CA SER A 127 11.28 -2.04 -11.74
C SER A 127 11.30 -0.56 -11.35
N GLU A 128 10.41 0.26 -11.90
CA GLU A 128 10.41 1.70 -11.61
C GLU A 128 10.00 2.01 -10.17
N TYR A 129 9.05 1.26 -9.60
CA TYR A 129 8.67 1.43 -8.20
C TYR A 129 9.87 1.18 -7.28
N ALA A 130 10.59 0.06 -7.47
CA ALA A 130 11.79 -0.26 -6.69
C ALA A 130 12.89 0.81 -6.87
N VAL A 131 13.06 1.34 -8.08
CA VAL A 131 13.99 2.45 -8.35
C VAL A 131 13.59 3.70 -7.58
N ARG A 132 12.30 4.09 -7.56
CA ARG A 132 11.82 5.25 -6.81
C ARG A 132 12.04 5.08 -5.31
N ARG A 133 11.76 3.89 -4.77
CA ARG A 133 12.04 3.57 -3.36
C ARG A 133 13.51 3.78 -3.01
N LYS A 134 14.43 3.21 -3.80
CA LYS A 134 15.87 3.39 -3.61
C LYS A 134 16.30 4.86 -3.68
N GLN A 135 15.75 5.63 -4.62
CA GLN A 135 16.01 7.07 -4.73
C GLN A 135 15.58 7.85 -3.48
N CYS A 136 14.43 7.51 -2.90
CA CYS A 136 13.96 8.13 -1.65
C CYS A 136 14.81 7.71 -0.44
N GLU A 137 15.24 6.44 -0.37
CA GLU A 137 16.16 5.96 0.67
C GLU A 137 17.53 6.64 0.59
N GLU A 138 18.05 6.86 -0.62
CA GLU A 138 19.30 7.61 -0.84
C GLU A 138 19.16 9.08 -0.43
N ALA A 139 18.05 9.74 -0.79
CA ALA A 139 17.76 11.09 -0.33
C ALA A 139 17.74 11.19 1.20
N ALA A 140 17.06 10.25 1.87
CA ALA A 140 16.98 10.22 3.33
C ALA A 140 18.37 10.06 3.98
N LYS A 141 19.23 9.21 3.40
CA LYS A 141 20.64 9.04 3.83
C LYS A 141 21.44 10.33 3.70
N ILE A 142 21.34 11.02 2.55
CA ILE A 142 22.07 12.28 2.31
C ILE A 142 21.59 13.39 3.26
N LEU A 143 20.29 13.44 3.55
CA LEU A 143 19.68 14.38 4.48
C LEU A 143 19.92 14.02 5.95
N GLY A 144 20.44 12.83 6.26
CA GLY A 144 20.72 12.38 7.62
C GLY A 144 19.46 12.05 8.42
N VAL A 145 18.37 11.65 7.76
CA VAL A 145 17.08 11.32 8.41
C VAL A 145 16.69 9.86 8.20
N ARG A 146 15.91 9.29 9.13
CA ARG A 146 15.47 7.89 9.04
C ARG A 146 14.52 7.61 7.87
N SER A 147 13.72 8.61 7.51
CA SER A 147 12.83 8.60 6.35
C SER A 147 12.54 10.03 5.93
N LEU A 148 12.05 10.23 4.70
CA LEU A 148 11.68 11.55 4.20
C LEU A 148 10.53 12.22 4.98
N ARG A 149 9.78 11.49 5.82
CA ARG A 149 8.80 12.07 6.75
C ARG A 149 9.43 13.00 7.79
N PHE A 150 10.73 12.86 8.06
CA PHE A 150 11.47 13.71 9.00
C PHE A 150 12.23 14.85 8.31
N ALA A 151 12.14 14.94 6.99
CA ALA A 151 12.78 15.99 6.23
C ALA A 151 11.82 17.16 6.01
N THR A 152 12.34 18.36 6.14
CA THR A 152 11.66 19.62 5.80
C THR A 152 12.08 20.09 4.41
N THR A 153 11.29 20.97 3.81
CA THR A 153 11.62 21.58 2.51
C THR A 153 12.92 22.39 2.61
N GLU A 154 13.14 23.06 3.74
CA GLU A 154 14.32 23.86 4.03
C GLU A 154 15.58 22.98 4.09
N GLN A 155 15.52 21.86 4.81
CA GLN A 155 16.61 20.87 4.85
C GLN A 155 16.93 20.33 3.45
N LEU A 156 15.92 20.04 2.65
CA LEU A 156 16.11 19.57 1.28
C LEU A 156 16.82 20.62 0.40
N ILE A 157 16.36 21.88 0.46
CA ILE A 157 16.96 22.98 -0.31
C ILE A 157 18.41 23.22 0.11
N ALA A 158 18.70 23.18 1.41
CA ALA A 158 20.05 23.35 1.93
C ALA A 158 21.04 22.28 1.45
N GLN A 159 20.56 21.08 1.08
CA GLN A 159 21.39 20.00 0.56
C GLN A 159 21.30 19.84 -0.97
N LYS A 160 20.70 20.80 -1.69
CA LYS A 160 20.46 20.71 -3.15
C LYS A 160 21.72 20.38 -3.94
N GLU A 161 22.86 20.96 -3.59
CA GLU A 161 24.13 20.73 -4.29
C GLU A 161 24.73 19.34 -4.05
N ARG A 162 24.34 18.68 -2.95
CA ARG A 162 24.80 17.33 -2.59
C ARG A 162 23.91 16.22 -3.14
N LEU A 163 22.73 16.55 -3.63
CA LEU A 163 21.75 15.60 -4.15
C LEU A 163 21.81 15.56 -5.68
N PRO A 164 21.95 14.37 -6.30
CA PRO A 164 21.70 14.22 -7.73
C PRO A 164 20.31 14.75 -8.10
N GLU A 165 20.18 15.40 -9.26
CA GLU A 165 18.95 16.13 -9.65
C GLU A 165 17.69 15.26 -9.57
N VAL A 166 17.78 14.00 -10.02
CA VAL A 166 16.67 13.05 -9.97
C VAL A 166 16.24 12.79 -8.52
N ILE A 167 17.20 12.60 -7.62
CA ILE A 167 16.97 12.30 -6.20
C ILE A 167 16.35 13.52 -5.50
N PHE A 168 16.88 14.72 -5.75
CA PHE A 168 16.29 15.97 -5.27
C PHE A 168 14.81 16.08 -5.70
N ARG A 169 14.50 15.80 -6.97
CA ARG A 169 13.11 15.84 -7.46
C ARG A 169 12.21 14.82 -6.78
N ARG A 170 12.69 13.59 -6.52
CA ARG A 170 11.91 12.57 -5.80
C ARG A 170 11.66 12.95 -4.35
N ALA A 171 12.70 13.39 -3.65
CA ALA A 171 12.59 13.82 -2.26
C ALA A 171 11.63 15.01 -2.12
N ARG A 172 11.75 16.01 -3.00
CA ARG A 172 10.83 17.16 -3.05
C ARG A 172 9.39 16.73 -3.23
N HIS A 173 9.11 15.80 -4.13
CA HIS A 173 7.77 15.29 -4.32
C HIS A 173 7.25 14.66 -3.03
N VAL A 174 7.98 13.72 -2.43
CA VAL A 174 7.55 13.04 -1.19
C VAL A 174 7.34 14.00 -0.02
N ILE A 175 8.30 14.89 0.26
CA ILE A 175 8.21 15.85 1.37
C ILE A 175 7.02 16.79 1.18
N SER A 176 6.84 17.30 -0.04
CA SER A 176 5.72 18.21 -0.32
C SER A 176 4.37 17.50 -0.38
N GLU A 177 4.32 16.22 -0.77
CA GLU A 177 3.08 15.43 -0.79
C GLU A 177 2.63 15.11 0.64
N ILE A 178 3.57 14.78 1.54
CA ILE A 178 3.29 14.65 2.97
C ILE A 178 2.75 15.96 3.55
N GLY A 179 3.23 17.12 3.12
CA GLY A 179 2.70 18.41 3.57
C GLY A 179 1.37 18.83 2.93
N ARG A 180 0.96 18.21 1.81
CA ARG A 180 -0.33 18.44 1.14
C ARG A 180 -1.44 17.53 1.66
N THR A 181 -1.06 16.38 2.22
CA THR A 181 -1.95 15.35 2.76
C THR A 181 -2.14 15.59 4.25
#